data_AF-A0A1M6J7W1-F1
#
_entry.id   AF-A0A1M6J7W1-F1
#
_cell.length_a   1.000
_cell.length_b   1.000
_cell.length_c   1.000
_cell.angle_alpha   90.00
_cell.angle_beta   90.00
_cell.angle_gamma   90.00
#
_symmetry.space_group_name_H-M   'P 1'
#
loop_
_entity.id
_entity.type
_entity.pdbx_description
1 polymer ?
#
loop_
_entity_poly.entity_id
_entity_poly.type
_entity_poly.pdbx_seq_one_letter_code
_entity_poly.pdbx_strand_id
1 'polypeptide(L)'
;MAIDVTLLLTRAQCDEVTKELDKRLRRLDNKEQNYDYQDEVGGEFATDLNQELTGLNLRIANFDSYLATLTAGTPEHDRTTDDRRKADDRRGDIQAQQRKRGGPKVVLGQSALKETQSRSASLEEDKAAVVAHRATLSA
;
A
#
# COMPACT_ATOMS: atom_id res chain seq x y z
N MET A 1 0.92 20.92 -10.20
CA MET A 1 0.47 22.01 -11.08
C MET A 1 -0.37 21.36 -12.15
N ALA A 2 -1.60 21.84 -12.38
CA ALA A 2 -2.46 21.26 -13.40
C ALA A 2 -1.90 21.52 -14.80
N ILE A 3 -2.09 20.57 -15.72
CA ILE A 3 -1.75 20.74 -17.13
C ILE A 3 -2.72 21.69 -17.84
N ASP A 4 -2.22 22.46 -18.79
CA ASP A 4 -3.04 23.34 -19.63
C ASP A 4 -3.57 22.57 -20.86
N VAL A 5 -4.79 22.04 -20.73
CA VAL A 5 -5.45 21.27 -21.80
C VAL A 5 -5.94 22.14 -22.95
N THR A 6 -6.00 23.47 -22.78
CA THR A 6 -6.51 24.40 -23.82
C THR A 6 -5.60 24.48 -25.04
N LEU A 7 -4.36 24.04 -24.91
CA LEU A 7 -3.39 23.90 -26.00
C LEU A 7 -3.72 22.74 -26.96
N LEU A 8 -4.61 21.83 -26.56
CA LEU A 8 -5.07 20.72 -27.39
C LEU A 8 -6.33 21.15 -28.14
N LEU A 9 -6.15 21.54 -29.41
CA LEU A 9 -7.20 22.15 -30.24
C LEU A 9 -8.07 21.12 -30.96
N THR A 10 -7.63 19.87 -31.03
CA THR A 10 -8.32 18.80 -31.76
C THR A 10 -8.43 17.52 -30.93
N ARG A 11 -9.44 16.70 -31.23
CA ARG A 11 -9.60 15.38 -30.60
C ARG A 11 -8.39 14.48 -30.86
N ALA A 12 -7.80 14.55 -32.05
CA ALA A 12 -6.60 13.80 -32.41
C ALA A 12 -5.40 14.16 -31.52
N GLN A 13 -5.19 15.45 -31.23
CA GLN A 13 -4.14 15.88 -30.29
C GLN A 13 -4.39 15.37 -28.86
N CYS A 14 -5.66 15.34 -28.41
CA CYS A 14 -6.01 14.74 -27.12
C CYS A 14 -5.73 13.23 -27.08
N ASP A 15 -6.00 12.52 -28.18
CA ASP A 15 -5.74 11.08 -28.30
C ASP A 15 -4.23 10.78 -28.30
N GLU A 16 -3.41 11.61 -28.94
CA GLU A 16 -1.94 11.51 -28.90
C GLU A 16 -1.38 11.69 -27.49
N VAL A 17 -1.84 12.74 -26.78
CA VAL A 17 -1.43 12.99 -25.39
C VAL A 17 -1.87 11.86 -24.47
N THR A 18 -3.12 11.39 -24.61
CA THR A 18 -3.64 10.25 -23.84
C THR A 18 -2.77 9.01 -24.04
N LYS A 19 -2.38 8.70 -25.29
CA LYS A 19 -1.50 7.57 -25.60
C LYS A 19 -0.12 7.71 -24.97
N GLU A 20 0.44 8.92 -24.88
CA GLU A 20 1.73 9.13 -24.22
C GLU A 20 1.63 9.05 -22.70
N LEU A 21 0.55 9.55 -22.10
CA LEU A 21 0.26 9.37 -20.67
C LEU A 21 0.11 7.89 -20.33
N ASP A 22 -0.58 7.10 -21.15
CA ASP A 22 -0.70 5.64 -20.98
C ASP A 22 0.65 4.93 -21.02
N LYS A 23 1.56 5.33 -21.93
CA LYS A 23 2.92 4.77 -21.95
C LYS A 23 3.70 5.11 -20.68
N ARG A 24 3.54 6.33 -20.15
CA ARG A 24 4.19 6.76 -18.90
C ARG A 24 3.65 5.97 -17.71
N LEU A 25 2.33 5.80 -17.62
CA LEU A 25 1.68 4.97 -16.61
C LEU A 25 2.20 3.53 -16.65
N ARG A 26 2.27 2.89 -17.82
CA ARG A 26 2.85 1.53 -17.96
C ARG A 26 4.32 1.45 -17.50
N ARG A 27 5.11 2.50 -17.73
CA ARG A 27 6.51 2.53 -17.26
C ARG A 27 6.59 2.63 -15.73
N LEU A 28 5.67 3.37 -15.10
CA LEU A 28 5.60 3.45 -13.63
C LEU A 28 5.07 2.17 -13.02
N ASP A 29 4.06 1.54 -13.63
CA ASP A 29 3.53 0.22 -13.24
C ASP A 29 4.63 -0.85 -13.27
N ASN A 30 5.40 -0.93 -14.36
CA ASN A 30 6.58 -1.82 -14.42
C ASN A 30 7.64 -1.49 -13.36
N LYS A 31 7.72 -0.23 -12.91
CA LYS A 31 8.68 0.19 -11.88
C LYS A 31 8.18 -0.20 -10.48
N GLU A 32 6.88 -0.06 -10.24
CA GLU A 32 6.17 -0.53 -9.03
C GLU A 32 6.28 -2.06 -8.91
N GLN A 33 5.98 -2.81 -9.97
CA GLN A 33 6.19 -4.26 -10.02
C GLN A 33 7.64 -4.69 -9.78
N ASN A 34 8.61 -3.88 -10.23
CA ASN A 34 10.02 -4.14 -9.92
C ASN A 34 10.39 -3.81 -8.46
N TYR A 35 9.74 -2.84 -7.83
CA TYR A 35 9.88 -2.62 -6.39
C TYR A 35 9.26 -3.78 -5.62
N ASP A 36 8.09 -4.27 -6.04
CA ASP A 36 7.45 -5.45 -5.48
C ASP A 36 8.35 -6.69 -5.64
N TYR A 37 8.98 -6.87 -6.81
CA TYR A 37 9.93 -7.96 -7.07
C TYR A 37 11.25 -7.82 -6.28
N GLN A 38 11.78 -6.59 -6.13
CA GLN A 38 12.97 -6.35 -5.29
C GLN A 38 12.65 -6.52 -3.80
N ASP A 39 11.42 -6.25 -3.39
CA ASP A 39 10.91 -6.58 -2.06
C ASP A 39 10.72 -8.10 -1.93
N GLU A 40 10.20 -8.82 -2.94
CA GLU A 40 10.11 -10.30 -2.97
C GLU A 40 11.48 -10.97 -2.77
N VAL A 41 12.51 -10.54 -3.51
CA VAL A 41 13.87 -11.09 -3.41
C VAL A 41 14.54 -10.79 -2.06
N GLY A 42 14.08 -9.76 -1.34
CA GLY A 42 14.48 -9.48 0.05
C GLY A 42 13.48 -9.94 1.13
N GLY A 43 12.31 -10.45 0.75
CA GLY A 43 11.10 -10.19 1.53
C GLY A 43 9.99 -11.23 1.52
N GLU A 44 10.15 -12.44 0.95
CA GLU A 44 9.24 -13.56 1.31
C GLU A 44 9.07 -13.67 2.84
N PHE A 45 10.18 -13.59 3.58
CA PHE A 45 10.16 -13.61 5.04
C PHE A 45 9.62 -12.30 5.68
N ALA A 46 9.66 -11.16 5.01
CA ALA A 46 9.13 -9.89 5.56
C ALA A 46 7.63 -9.72 5.31
N THR A 47 7.14 -10.17 4.15
CA THR A 47 5.73 -10.27 3.81
C THR A 47 5.03 -11.24 4.76
N ASP A 48 5.63 -12.41 5.01
CA ASP A 48 5.11 -13.37 6.00
C ASP A 48 5.04 -12.76 7.40
N LEU A 49 6.09 -12.06 7.84
CA LEU A 49 6.10 -11.38 9.15
C LEU A 49 5.08 -10.23 9.23
N ASN A 50 4.85 -9.48 8.15
CA ASN A 50 3.87 -8.38 8.12
C ASN A 50 2.43 -8.89 8.07
N GLN A 51 2.17 -9.95 7.30
CA GLN A 51 0.87 -10.63 7.29
C GLN A 51 0.59 -11.26 8.65
N GLU A 52 1.60 -11.89 9.26
CA GLU A 52 1.50 -12.45 10.60
C GLU A 52 1.23 -11.35 11.64
N LEU A 53 1.94 -10.22 11.59
CA LEU A 53 1.73 -9.08 12.49
C LEU A 53 0.32 -8.48 12.35
N THR A 54 -0.22 -8.43 11.13
CA THR A 54 -1.60 -7.98 10.87
C THR A 54 -2.61 -8.94 11.48
N GLY A 55 -2.44 -10.25 11.28
CA GLY A 55 -3.29 -11.28 11.89
C GLY A 55 -3.22 -11.28 13.43
N LEU A 56 -2.04 -11.03 14.01
CA LEU A 56 -1.85 -10.93 15.46
C LEU A 56 -2.57 -9.70 16.04
N ASN A 57 -2.51 -8.54 15.36
CA ASN A 57 -3.23 -7.34 15.82
C ASN A 57 -4.76 -7.55 15.80
N LEU A 58 -5.30 -8.20 14.77
CA LEU A 58 -6.72 -8.54 14.71
C LEU A 58 -7.12 -9.54 15.80
N ARG A 59 -6.29 -10.57 16.06
CA ARG A 59 -6.53 -11.52 17.15
C ARG A 59 -6.49 -10.86 18.53
N ILE A 60 -5.52 -9.99 18.79
CA ILE A 60 -5.43 -9.24 20.05
C ILE A 60 -6.69 -8.39 20.24
N ALA A 61 -7.14 -7.65 19.22
CA ALA A 61 -8.36 -6.86 19.30
C ALA A 61 -9.62 -7.70 19.56
N ASN A 62 -9.70 -8.89 18.94
CA ASN A 62 -10.79 -9.84 19.18
C ASN A 62 -10.74 -10.43 20.60
N PHE A 63 -9.56 -10.80 21.10
CA PHE A 63 -9.41 -11.29 22.47
C PHE A 63 -9.73 -10.19 23.49
N ASP A 64 -9.27 -8.95 23.27
CA ASP A 64 -9.60 -7.82 24.14
C ASP A 64 -11.12 -7.56 24.17
N SER A 65 -11.78 -7.67 23.02
CA SER A 65 -13.24 -7.53 22.91
C SER A 65 -14.00 -8.68 23.59
N TYR A 66 -13.51 -9.92 23.46
CA TYR A 66 -14.14 -11.09 24.07
C TYR A 66 -13.92 -11.13 25.59
N LEU A 67 -12.71 -10.80 26.07
CA LEU A 67 -12.41 -10.67 27.50
C LEU A 67 -13.34 -9.67 28.20
N ALA A 68 -13.69 -8.57 27.53
CA ALA A 68 -14.64 -7.59 28.06
C ALA A 68 -16.06 -8.15 28.30
N THR A 69 -16.40 -9.29 27.66
CA THR A 69 -17.69 -9.97 27.85
C THR A 69 -17.64 -11.11 28.87
N LEU A 70 -16.44 -11.52 29.28
CA LEU A 70 -16.23 -12.66 30.17
C LEU A 70 -16.12 -12.23 31.63
N THR A 71 -16.62 -13.07 32.53
CA THR A 71 -16.44 -12.86 33.96
C THR A 71 -15.01 -13.26 34.37
N ALA A 72 -14.31 -12.35 35.03
CA ALA A 72 -12.94 -12.57 35.50
C ALA A 72 -12.83 -13.80 36.43
N GLY A 73 -11.74 -14.54 36.31
CA GLY A 73 -11.47 -15.75 37.10
C GLY A 73 -12.26 -16.99 36.68
N THR A 74 -13.02 -16.91 35.57
CA THR A 74 -13.58 -18.11 34.94
C THR A 74 -12.50 -18.81 34.09
N PRO A 75 -12.56 -20.14 33.93
CA PRO A 75 -11.59 -20.87 33.11
C PRO A 75 -11.49 -20.36 31.66
N GLU A 76 -12.60 -19.84 31.11
CA GLU A 76 -12.66 -19.26 29.78
C GLU A 76 -11.95 -17.90 29.72
N HIS A 77 -12.13 -17.06 30.75
CA HIS A 77 -11.44 -15.78 30.88
C HIS A 77 -9.92 -15.97 30.99
N ASP A 78 -9.48 -16.93 31.81
CA ASP A 78 -8.06 -17.19 32.05
C ASP A 78 -7.37 -17.74 30.79
N ARG A 79 -8.04 -18.67 30.07
CA ARG A 79 -7.54 -19.17 28.78
C ARG A 79 -7.43 -18.06 27.72
N THR A 80 -8.47 -17.23 27.60
CA THR A 80 -8.48 -16.12 26.64
C THR A 80 -7.40 -15.09 26.97
N THR A 81 -7.12 -14.86 28.26
CA THR A 81 -6.04 -13.99 28.72
C THR A 81 -4.66 -14.54 28.33
N ASP A 82 -4.45 -15.85 28.51
CA ASP A 82 -3.19 -16.51 28.11
C ASP A 82 -2.96 -16.49 26.60
N ASP A 83 -4.01 -16.71 25.80
CA ASP A 83 -3.89 -16.68 24.34
C ASP A 83 -3.68 -15.26 23.79
N ARG A 84 -4.27 -14.25 24.45
CA ARG A 84 -3.98 -12.84 24.20
C ARG A 84 -2.51 -12.50 24.50
N ARG A 85 -1.96 -13.01 25.60
CA ARG A 85 -0.54 -12.81 25.95
C ARG A 85 0.40 -13.43 24.93
N LYS A 86 0.16 -14.67 24.51
CA LYS A 86 0.98 -15.35 23.48
C LYS A 86 0.98 -14.60 22.15
N ALA A 87 -0.17 -14.05 21.75
CA ALA A 87 -0.28 -13.25 20.54
C ALA A 87 0.52 -11.94 20.63
N ASP A 88 0.54 -11.32 21.81
CA ASP A 88 1.31 -10.10 22.09
C ASP A 88 2.82 -10.34 22.11
N ASP A 89 3.27 -11.44 22.73
CA ASP A 89 4.67 -11.84 22.75
C ASP A 89 5.20 -12.09 21.33
N ARG A 90 4.43 -12.83 20.51
CA ARG A 90 4.79 -13.08 19.10
C ARG A 90 4.85 -11.78 18.29
N ARG A 91 3.95 -10.84 18.54
CA ARG A 91 3.99 -9.50 17.92
C ARG A 91 5.28 -8.76 18.27
N GLY A 92 5.71 -8.83 19.54
CA GLY A 92 6.97 -8.25 20.00
C GLY A 92 8.20 -8.85 19.30
N ASP A 93 8.22 -10.17 19.12
CA ASP A 93 9.31 -10.89 18.44
C ASP A 93 9.44 -10.49 16.97
N ILE A 94 8.32 -10.38 16.26
CA ILE A 94 8.29 -9.95 14.86
C ILE A 94 8.83 -8.52 14.74
N GLN A 95 8.41 -7.62 15.62
CA GLN A 95 8.92 -6.25 15.64
C GLN A 95 10.43 -6.19 15.95
N ALA A 96 10.93 -7.06 16.82
CA ALA A 96 12.36 -7.17 17.10
C ALA A 96 13.15 -7.72 15.90
N GLN A 97 12.58 -8.67 15.15
CA GLN A 97 13.16 -9.20 13.91
C GLN A 97 13.22 -8.14 12.80
N GLN A 98 12.17 -7.32 12.66
CA GLN A 98 12.15 -6.19 11.71
C GLN A 98 13.23 -5.14 12.04
N ARG A 99 13.43 -4.83 13.33
CA ARG A 99 14.49 -3.90 13.77
C ARG A 99 15.91 -4.38 13.42
N LYS A 100 16.15 -5.70 13.40
CA LYS A 100 17.46 -6.29 13.07
C LYS A 100 17.85 -6.19 11.57
N ARG A 101 16.90 -5.95 10.65
CA ARG A 101 17.16 -5.83 9.20
C ARG A 101 17.72 -4.47 8.76
N GLY A 102 17.70 -3.45 9.62
CA GLY A 102 18.24 -2.11 9.35
C GLY A 102 17.19 -1.14 8.78
N GLY A 103 16.54 -0.38 9.67
CA GLY A 103 15.46 0.56 9.36
C GLY A 103 15.67 1.52 8.18
N PRO A 104 16.89 2.06 7.93
CA PRO A 104 17.10 2.99 6.82
C PRO A 104 16.79 2.41 5.43
N LYS A 105 17.11 1.13 5.16
CA LYS A 105 16.86 0.54 3.83
C LYS A 105 15.37 0.35 3.56
N VAL A 106 14.61 -0.09 4.57
CA VAL A 106 13.16 -0.28 4.48
C VAL A 106 12.46 1.07 4.24
N VAL A 107 12.82 2.09 5.01
CA VAL A 107 12.23 3.43 4.86
C VAL A 107 12.56 4.05 3.50
N LEU A 108 13.77 3.86 2.98
CA LEU A 108 14.14 4.35 1.65
C LEU A 108 13.38 3.62 0.52
N GLY A 109 13.15 2.31 0.64
CA GLY A 109 12.30 1.55 -0.30
C GLY A 109 10.85 2.04 -0.30
N GLN A 110 10.26 2.21 0.89
CA GLN A 110 8.92 2.76 1.06
C GLN A 110 8.79 4.18 0.51
N SER A 111 9.80 5.03 0.70
CA SER A 111 9.83 6.38 0.13
C SER A 111 9.82 6.35 -1.41
N ALA A 112 10.61 5.47 -2.02
CA ALA A 112 10.68 5.35 -3.48
C ALA A 112 9.38 4.79 -4.10
N LEU A 113 8.71 3.86 -3.41
CA LEU A 113 7.40 3.36 -3.79
C LEU A 113 6.35 4.47 -3.72
N LYS A 114 6.31 5.20 -2.59
CA LYS A 114 5.39 6.34 -2.41
C LYS A 114 5.55 7.41 -3.49
N GLU A 115 6.79 7.72 -3.88
CA GLU A 115 7.05 8.64 -5.00
C GLU A 115 6.52 8.12 -6.34
N THR A 116 6.62 6.82 -6.59
CA THR A 116 6.13 6.19 -7.82
C THR A 116 4.60 6.24 -7.86
N GLN A 117 3.92 5.89 -6.77
CA GLN A 117 2.47 5.97 -6.63
C GLN A 117 1.94 7.40 -6.77
N SER A 118 2.62 8.36 -6.13
CA SER A 118 2.27 9.78 -6.24
C SER A 118 2.36 10.29 -7.69
N ARG A 119 3.36 9.84 -8.46
CA ARG A 119 3.48 10.17 -9.88
C ARG A 119 2.42 9.49 -10.73
N SER A 120 2.07 8.24 -10.44
CA SER A 120 0.99 7.53 -11.13
C SER A 120 -0.35 8.26 -10.95
N ALA A 121 -0.71 8.62 -9.72
CA ALA A 121 -1.93 9.37 -9.42
C ALA A 121 -1.98 10.72 -10.18
N SER A 122 -0.87 11.47 -10.20
CA SER A 122 -0.81 12.72 -10.96
C SER A 122 -1.00 12.54 -12.46
N LEU A 123 -0.47 11.46 -13.06
CA LEU A 123 -0.65 11.17 -14.48
C LEU A 123 -2.06 10.68 -14.81
N GLU A 124 -2.73 10.00 -13.88
CA GLU A 124 -4.15 9.64 -14.01
C GLU A 124 -5.06 10.87 -13.96
N GLU A 125 -4.78 11.82 -13.07
CA GLU A 125 -5.47 13.11 -13.02
C GLU A 125 -5.30 13.90 -14.33
N ASP A 126 -4.07 14.00 -14.84
CA ASP A 126 -3.78 14.64 -16.12
C ASP A 126 -4.52 13.95 -17.28
N LYS A 127 -4.55 12.62 -17.30
CA LYS A 127 -5.29 11.85 -18.31
C LYS A 127 -6.79 12.13 -18.24
N ALA A 128 -7.36 12.17 -17.03
CA ALA A 128 -8.77 12.49 -16.83
C ALA A 128 -9.10 13.91 -17.34
N ALA A 129 -8.22 14.89 -17.11
CA ALA A 129 -8.37 16.25 -17.62
C ALA A 129 -8.35 16.30 -19.16
N VAL A 130 -7.44 15.56 -19.81
CA VAL A 130 -7.37 15.47 -21.28
C VAL A 130 -8.61 14.81 -21.86
N VAL A 131 -9.11 13.74 -21.24
CA VAL A 131 -10.33 13.04 -21.66
C VAL A 131 -11.56 13.95 -21.52
N ALA A 132 -11.67 14.68 -20.41
CA ALA A 132 -12.74 15.65 -20.20
C ALA A 132 -12.70 16.77 -21.25
N HIS A 133 -11.52 17.34 -21.53
CA HIS A 133 -11.35 18.37 -22.56
C HIS A 133 -11.70 17.86 -23.95
N ARG A 134 -11.25 16.65 -24.31
CA ARG A 134 -11.59 16.00 -25.60
C ARG A 134 -13.09 15.95 -25.84
N ALA A 135 -13.89 15.71 -24.81
CA ALA A 135 -15.35 15.66 -24.91
C ALA A 135 -15.98 17.02 -25.27
N THR A 136 -15.28 18.13 -25.01
CA THR A 136 -15.74 19.49 -25.34
C THR A 136 -15.43 19.89 -26.79
N LEU A 137 -14.47 19.21 -27.44
CA LEU A 137 -14.07 19.50 -28.82
C LEU A 137 -15.06 18.90 -29.81
N SER A 138 -15.31 19.61 -30.92
CA SER A 138 -16.13 19.11 -32.03
C SER A 138 -15.52 17.84 -32.64
N ALA A 139 -16.39 16.97 -33.17
CA ALA A 139 -16.00 15.71 -33.79
C ALA A 139 -15.12 15.91 -35.02
#